data_AF-A0A1Y2B4U7-F1
#
_entry.id   AF-A0A1Y2B4U7-F1
#
_cell.length_a   1.000
_cell.length_b   1.000
_cell.length_c   1.000
_cell.angle_alpha   90.00
_cell.angle_beta   90.00
_cell.angle_gamma   90.00
#
_symmetry.space_group_name_H-M   'P 1'
#
loop_
_entity.id
_entity.type
_entity.pdbx_description
1 polymer ?
#
loop_
_entity_poly.entity_id
_entity_poly.type
_entity_poly.pdbx_seq_one_letter_code
_entity_poly.pdbx_strand_id
1 'polypeptide(L)'
;MALPLVAVVGALGTQGGSVVQALSKSGSFRARALTRNTESEKALRLKALQNVDLVRFDANDPALVKLAFDGADYVFAMTAEGEDETANGKLMIEVALHVGIKFFVFSSLPDPSPYVVPFFSKKHAVSQFLFDSVLPGCGIMLPFFMENFLDMGWIQKGEDGVVDLKFIRVPETKSSEYENPQSPFLPCTS
;
A
#
# COMPACT_ATOMS: atom_id res chain seq x y z
N MET A 1 24.57 -15.45 -2.38
CA MET A 1 24.13 -14.22 -1.69
C MET A 1 22.71 -14.45 -1.20
N ALA A 2 22.33 -13.92 -0.04
CA ALA A 2 20.94 -14.02 0.42
C ALA A 2 20.01 -13.22 -0.51
N LEU A 3 18.79 -13.72 -0.73
CA LEU A 3 17.78 -13.01 -1.52
C LEU A 3 17.46 -11.65 -0.87
N PRO A 4 17.31 -10.56 -1.66
CA PRO A 4 16.93 -9.26 -1.13
C PRO A 4 15.62 -9.34 -0.34
N LEU A 5 15.55 -8.58 0.74
CA LEU A 5 14.42 -8.59 1.66
C LEU A 5 13.52 -7.37 1.45
N VAL A 6 12.22 -7.62 1.25
CA VAL A 6 11.20 -6.57 1.20
C VAL A 6 10.37 -6.61 2.48
N ALA A 7 10.37 -5.53 3.25
CA ALA A 7 9.42 -5.35 4.35
C ALA A 7 8.09 -4.82 3.82
N VAL A 8 7.00 -5.50 4.15
CA VAL A 8 5.66 -5.21 3.59
C VAL A 8 4.72 -4.76 4.72
N VAL A 9 4.44 -3.47 4.79
CA VAL A 9 3.43 -2.89 5.70
C VAL A 9 2.04 -3.11 5.10
N GLY A 10 1.06 -3.43 5.95
CA GLY A 10 -0.29 -3.76 5.49
C GLY A 10 -0.39 -5.15 4.85
N ALA A 11 0.51 -6.07 5.21
CA ALA A 11 0.64 -7.40 4.59
C ALA A 11 -0.64 -8.24 4.62
N LEU A 12 -1.54 -8.05 5.58
CA LEU A 12 -2.80 -8.81 5.67
C LEU A 12 -3.97 -8.19 4.89
N GLY A 13 -3.77 -7.00 4.31
CA GLY A 13 -4.73 -6.32 3.45
C GLY A 13 -4.62 -6.75 1.99
N THR A 14 -5.53 -6.25 1.14
CA THR A 14 -5.59 -6.59 -0.29
C THR A 14 -4.30 -6.29 -1.03
N GLN A 15 -3.73 -5.10 -0.84
CA GLN A 15 -2.50 -4.69 -1.52
C GLN A 15 -1.28 -5.45 -1.00
N GLY A 16 -1.00 -5.33 0.30
CA GLY A 16 0.20 -5.95 0.91
C GLY A 16 0.18 -7.47 0.79
N GLY A 17 -0.98 -8.11 0.89
CA GLY A 17 -1.12 -9.55 0.71
C GLY A 17 -0.82 -10.01 -0.72
N SER A 18 -1.22 -9.21 -1.72
CA SER A 18 -0.86 -9.43 -3.12
C SER A 18 0.66 -9.29 -3.33
N VAL A 19 1.27 -8.25 -2.75
CA VAL A 19 2.73 -8.04 -2.81
C VAL A 19 3.50 -9.21 -2.19
N VAL A 20 3.14 -9.65 -0.97
CA VAL A 20 3.80 -10.80 -0.32
C VAL A 20 3.71 -12.06 -1.18
N GLN A 21 2.53 -12.34 -1.75
CA GLN A 21 2.34 -13.50 -2.61
C GLN A 21 3.14 -13.40 -3.91
N ALA A 22 3.20 -12.23 -4.54
CA ALA A 22 3.97 -12.01 -5.76
C ALA A 22 5.48 -12.19 -5.51
N LEU A 23 5.99 -11.61 -4.41
CA LEU A 23 7.38 -11.77 -3.99
C LEU A 23 7.73 -13.23 -3.74
N SER A 24 6.89 -13.95 -2.96
CA SER A 24 7.06 -15.38 -2.70
C SER A 24 7.08 -16.21 -3.98
N LYS A 25 6.09 -16.03 -4.86
CA LYS A 25 5.98 -16.74 -6.15
C LYS A 25 7.15 -16.47 -7.09
N SER A 26 7.72 -15.26 -7.04
CA SER A 26 8.86 -14.90 -7.89
C SER A 26 10.14 -15.68 -7.55
N GLY A 27 10.28 -16.16 -6.31
CA GLY A 27 11.50 -16.78 -5.79
C GLY A 27 12.73 -15.85 -5.74
N SER A 28 12.61 -14.61 -6.18
CA SER A 28 13.72 -13.65 -6.33
C SER A 28 13.92 -12.77 -5.09
N PHE A 29 12.96 -12.79 -4.18
CA PHE A 29 12.93 -11.97 -2.97
C PHE A 29 12.49 -12.80 -1.75
N ARG A 30 12.88 -12.32 -0.58
CA ARG A 30 12.20 -12.66 0.69
C ARG A 30 11.22 -11.55 1.03
N ALA A 31 10.09 -11.92 1.63
CA ALA A 31 9.12 -10.97 2.15
C ALA A 31 9.07 -11.05 3.68
N ARG A 32 9.14 -9.90 4.34
CA ARG A 32 8.80 -9.75 5.75
C ARG A 32 7.41 -9.14 5.83
N ALA A 33 6.42 -9.97 6.12
CA ALA A 33 5.03 -9.56 6.29
C ALA A 33 4.82 -8.94 7.68
N LEU A 34 4.46 -7.66 7.70
CA LEU A 34 4.31 -6.87 8.92
C LEU A 34 2.86 -6.82 9.37
N THR A 35 2.62 -7.14 10.64
CA THR A 35 1.28 -7.17 11.22
C THR A 35 1.30 -6.88 12.72
N ARG A 36 0.22 -6.30 13.25
CA ARG A 36 0.03 -6.14 14.70
C ARG A 36 -0.21 -7.48 15.41
N ASN A 37 -0.83 -8.44 14.71
CA ASN A 37 -1.12 -9.78 15.24
C ASN A 37 -0.55 -10.86 14.32
N THR A 38 0.55 -11.46 14.76
CA THR A 38 1.27 -12.54 14.06
C THR A 38 0.61 -13.91 14.20
N GLU A 39 -0.38 -14.04 15.08
CA GLU A 39 -1.08 -15.30 15.36
C GLU A 39 -2.43 -15.42 14.63
N SER A 40 -2.88 -14.35 13.98
CA SER A 40 -4.11 -14.39 13.19
C SER A 40 -4.02 -15.40 12.04
N GLU A 41 -5.15 -16.02 11.67
CA GLU A 41 -5.18 -17.00 10.58
C GLU A 41 -4.59 -16.46 9.28
N LYS A 42 -4.89 -15.20 8.93
CA LYS A 42 -4.33 -14.55 7.73
C LYS A 42 -2.81 -14.45 7.80
N ALA A 43 -2.25 -14.10 8.97
CA ALA A 43 -0.81 -14.04 9.17
C ALA A 43 -0.17 -15.42 9.02
N LEU A 44 -0.73 -16.44 9.67
CA LEU A 44 -0.24 -17.81 9.58
C LEU A 44 -0.29 -18.37 8.15
N ARG A 45 -1.32 -18.02 7.37
CA ARG A 45 -1.42 -18.36 5.95
C ARG A 45 -0.30 -17.73 5.12
N LEU A 46 0.04 -16.46 5.36
CA LEU A 46 1.18 -15.82 4.68
C LEU A 46 2.52 -16.46 5.09
N LYS A 47 2.70 -16.78 6.37
CA LYS A 47 3.92 -17.45 6.87
C LYS A 47 4.15 -18.83 6.24
N ALA A 48 3.09 -19.51 5.81
CA ALA A 48 3.19 -20.81 5.14
C ALA A 48 3.73 -20.71 3.70
N LEU A 49 3.83 -19.50 3.13
CA LEU A 49 4.41 -19.28 1.80
C LEU A 49 5.94 -19.38 1.85
N GLN A 50 6.55 -19.73 0.71
CA GLN A 50 8.01 -19.79 0.61
C GLN A 50 8.62 -18.39 0.76
N ASN A 51 9.74 -18.29 1.47
CA ASN A 51 10.49 -17.04 1.63
C ASN A 51 9.71 -15.91 2.34
N VAL A 52 8.73 -16.23 3.17
CA VAL A 52 7.93 -15.25 3.93
C VAL A 52 8.14 -15.42 5.44
N ASP A 53 8.54 -14.33 6.10
CA ASP A 53 8.62 -14.23 7.55
C ASP A 53 7.55 -13.28 8.10
N LEU A 54 7.11 -13.49 9.34
CA LEU A 54 6.21 -12.58 10.06
C LEU A 54 6.99 -11.79 11.10
N VAL A 55 6.74 -10.48 11.16
CA VAL A 55 7.28 -9.61 12.22
C VAL A 55 6.16 -8.74 12.77
N ARG A 56 6.14 -8.60 14.10
CA ARG A 56 5.21 -7.70 14.79
C ARG A 56 5.53 -6.26 14.42
N PHE A 57 4.51 -5.50 14.08
CA PHE A 57 4.64 -4.12 13.63
C PHE A 57 3.45 -3.29 14.10
N ASP A 58 3.74 -2.07 14.56
CA ASP A 58 2.77 -1.00 14.76
C ASP A 58 3.39 0.29 14.22
N ALA A 59 2.65 1.01 13.39
CA ALA A 59 3.16 2.24 12.78
C ALA A 59 3.30 3.37 13.80
N ASN A 60 2.60 3.29 14.94
CA ASN A 60 2.69 4.29 16.01
C ASN A 60 3.84 4.03 16.99
N ASP A 61 4.58 2.92 16.83
CA ASP A 61 5.71 2.56 17.69
C ASP A 61 7.03 2.61 16.89
N PRO A 62 7.82 3.69 17.04
CA PRO A 62 9.08 3.86 16.33
C PRO A 62 10.07 2.69 16.50
N ALA A 63 10.07 2.02 17.67
CA ALA A 63 10.96 0.90 17.92
C ALA A 63 10.54 -0.32 17.09
N LEU A 64 9.23 -0.57 16.96
CA LEU A 64 8.71 -1.63 16.10
C LEU A 64 8.91 -1.32 14.62
N VAL A 65 8.76 -0.06 14.19
CA VAL A 65 9.07 0.35 12.81
C VAL A 65 10.55 0.07 12.51
N LYS A 66 11.46 0.48 13.40
CA LYS A 66 12.90 0.23 13.24
C LYS A 66 13.21 -1.26 13.16
N LEU A 67 12.69 -2.05 14.09
CA LEU A 67 12.88 -3.51 14.10
C LEU A 67 12.35 -4.17 12.81
N ALA A 68 11.21 -3.70 12.32
CA ALA A 68 10.58 -4.21 11.12
C ALA A 68 11.38 -3.91 9.84
N PHE A 69 12.10 -2.78 9.79
CA PHE A 69 12.90 -2.39 8.62
C PHE A 69 14.36 -2.81 8.72
N ASP A 70 14.85 -3.17 9.90
CA ASP A 70 16.23 -3.60 10.11
C ASP A 70 16.61 -4.80 9.22
N GLY A 71 17.67 -4.64 8.43
CA GLY A 71 18.16 -5.63 7.46
C GLY A 71 17.28 -5.85 6.23
N ALA A 72 16.23 -5.05 6.02
CA ALA A 72 15.50 -5.05 4.75
C ALA A 72 16.23 -4.21 3.69
N ASP A 73 16.13 -4.61 2.44
CA ASP A 73 16.65 -3.85 1.30
C ASP A 73 15.61 -2.84 0.81
N TYR A 74 14.34 -3.22 0.82
CA TYR A 74 13.24 -2.47 0.25
C TYR A 74 12.03 -2.45 1.17
N VAL A 75 11.20 -1.42 1.04
CA VAL A 75 9.93 -1.33 1.77
C VAL A 75 8.79 -1.15 0.77
N PHE A 76 7.72 -1.91 0.96
CA PHE A 76 6.39 -1.57 0.47
C PHE A 76 5.56 -1.08 1.66
N ALA A 77 5.03 0.14 1.57
CA ALA A 77 4.24 0.73 2.63
C ALA A 77 2.85 1.16 2.17
N MET A 78 1.84 0.77 2.95
CA MET A 78 0.47 1.26 2.86
C MET A 78 0.04 1.69 4.26
N THR A 79 -0.44 2.92 4.39
CA THR A 79 -1.02 3.42 5.64
C THR A 79 -2.51 3.08 5.73
N ALA A 80 -2.96 2.79 6.95
CA ALA A 80 -4.38 2.74 7.27
C ALA A 80 -4.92 4.16 7.42
N GLU A 81 -6.18 4.37 6.99
CA GLU A 81 -6.87 5.63 7.22
C GLU A 81 -7.07 5.85 8.72
N GLY A 82 -6.80 7.06 9.17
CA GLY A 82 -6.90 7.43 10.58
C GLY A 82 -6.37 8.85 10.82
N GLU A 83 -6.48 9.33 12.04
CA GLU A 83 -5.95 10.66 12.42
C GLU A 83 -4.44 10.72 12.21
N ASP A 84 -3.72 9.69 12.65
CA ASP A 84 -2.25 9.62 12.64
C ASP A 84 -1.65 9.15 11.31
N GLU A 85 -2.45 8.98 10.25
CA GLU A 85 -2.01 8.39 8.98
C GLU A 85 -0.77 9.10 8.40
N THR A 86 -0.80 10.43 8.33
CA THR A 86 0.32 11.21 7.79
C THR A 86 1.56 11.11 8.68
N ALA A 87 1.39 11.16 10.00
CA ALA A 87 2.49 11.04 10.96
C ALA A 87 3.17 9.67 10.85
N ASN A 88 2.36 8.60 10.78
CA ASN A 88 2.82 7.23 10.61
C ASN A 88 3.56 7.03 9.28
N GLY A 89 3.05 7.59 8.18
CA GLY A 89 3.73 7.56 6.89
C GLY A 89 5.12 8.21 6.93
N LYS A 90 5.22 9.40 7.53
CA LYS A 90 6.48 10.14 7.67
C LYS A 90 7.48 9.41 8.57
N LEU A 91 7.04 8.91 9.71
CA LEU A 91 7.87 8.12 10.62
C LEU A 91 8.49 6.91 9.91
N MET A 92 7.70 6.18 9.10
CA MET A 92 8.23 5.06 8.33
C MET A 92 9.32 5.50 7.35
N ILE A 93 9.15 6.62 6.66
CA ILE A 93 10.15 7.15 5.72
C ILE A 93 11.44 7.56 6.46
N GLU A 94 11.32 8.26 7.58
CA GLU A 94 12.46 8.67 8.41
C GLU A 94 13.24 7.47 8.94
N VAL A 95 12.54 6.45 9.45
CA VAL A 95 13.17 5.22 9.93
C VAL A 95 13.81 4.45 8.78
N ALA A 96 13.15 4.35 7.63
CA ALA A 96 13.68 3.70 6.44
C ALA A 96 14.99 4.36 5.98
N LEU A 97 15.04 5.69 5.98
CA LEU A 97 16.26 6.44 5.71
C LEU A 97 17.36 6.12 6.73
N HIS A 98 17.04 6.11 8.03
CA HIS A 98 18.01 5.88 9.09
C HIS A 98 18.61 4.47 9.08
N VAL A 99 17.82 3.44 8.74
CA VAL A 99 18.28 2.04 8.68
C VAL A 99 18.89 1.65 7.33
N GLY A 100 18.93 2.57 6.37
CA GLY A 100 19.57 2.36 5.07
C GLY A 100 18.75 1.53 4.08
N ILE A 101 17.42 1.68 4.08
CA ILE A 101 16.57 1.12 3.02
C ILE A 101 17.01 1.70 1.66
N LYS A 102 17.11 0.84 0.65
CA LYS A 102 17.60 1.19 -0.69
C LYS A 102 16.50 1.76 -1.58
N PHE A 103 15.25 1.34 -1.38
CA PHE A 103 14.11 1.84 -2.14
C PHE A 103 12.81 1.72 -1.34
N PHE A 104 11.99 2.77 -1.35
CA PHE A 104 10.72 2.84 -0.62
C PHE A 104 9.54 3.02 -1.59
N VAL A 105 8.66 2.02 -1.66
CA VAL A 105 7.43 2.06 -2.45
C VAL A 105 6.27 2.42 -1.53
N PHE A 106 5.61 3.54 -1.79
CA PHE A 106 4.45 3.99 -1.01
C PHE A 106 3.15 3.89 -1.79
N SER A 107 2.12 3.27 -1.20
CA SER A 107 0.76 3.26 -1.73
C SER A 107 0.08 4.60 -1.47
N SER A 108 0.03 5.43 -2.51
CA SER A 108 -0.39 6.82 -2.47
C SER A 108 -1.70 7.07 -3.20
N LEU A 109 -2.14 8.32 -3.18
CA LEU A 109 -3.27 8.84 -3.94
C LEU A 109 -2.89 10.19 -4.57
N PRO A 110 -3.59 10.61 -5.64
CA PRO A 110 -3.41 11.92 -6.25
C PRO A 110 -3.62 13.08 -5.27
N ASP A 111 -3.03 14.24 -5.57
CA ASP A 111 -3.44 15.50 -4.94
C ASP A 111 -4.92 15.76 -5.26
N PRO A 112 -5.81 15.85 -4.24
CA PRO A 112 -7.21 16.09 -4.51
C PRO A 112 -7.51 17.56 -4.87
N SER A 113 -6.53 18.48 -4.82
CA SER A 113 -6.72 19.89 -5.13
C SER A 113 -7.40 20.12 -6.49
N PRO A 114 -8.39 21.03 -6.58
CA PRO A 114 -8.86 21.96 -5.54
C PRO A 114 -9.92 21.37 -4.57
N TYR A 115 -10.21 20.07 -4.64
CA TYR A 115 -11.21 19.39 -3.81
C TYR A 115 -10.65 18.99 -2.43
N VAL A 116 -11.56 18.85 -1.46
CA VAL A 116 -11.22 18.37 -0.11
C VAL A 116 -11.61 16.90 0.00
N VAL A 117 -10.63 16.02 -0.16
CA VAL A 117 -10.79 14.57 0.05
C VAL A 117 -9.76 14.12 1.10
N PRO A 118 -10.12 14.06 2.39
CA PRO A 118 -9.14 13.99 3.49
C PRO A 118 -8.12 12.84 3.37
N PHE A 119 -8.54 11.65 2.97
CA PHE A 119 -7.64 10.50 2.84
C PHE A 119 -6.72 10.60 1.61
N PHE A 120 -7.15 11.25 0.52
CA PHE A 120 -6.26 11.60 -0.60
C PHE A 120 -5.19 12.58 -0.14
N SER A 121 -5.58 13.67 0.53
CA SER A 121 -4.66 14.69 1.03
C SER A 121 -3.60 14.10 1.96
N LYS A 122 -4.01 13.20 2.88
CA LYS A 122 -3.10 12.54 3.82
C LYS A 122 -2.06 11.68 3.14
N LYS A 123 -2.45 10.84 2.16
CA LYS A 123 -1.53 9.99 1.39
C LYS A 123 -0.64 10.83 0.47
N HIS A 124 -1.20 11.83 -0.20
CA HIS A 124 -0.44 12.76 -1.03
C HIS A 124 0.67 13.46 -0.21
N ALA A 125 0.36 13.93 1.01
CA ALA A 125 1.35 14.55 1.89
C ALA A 125 2.49 13.60 2.31
N VAL A 126 2.24 12.30 2.44
CA VAL A 126 3.28 11.30 2.70
C VAL A 126 4.15 11.09 1.46
N SER A 127 3.56 11.02 0.26
CA SER A 127 4.33 10.97 -0.99
C SER A 127 5.21 12.19 -1.19
N GLN A 128 4.69 13.39 -0.93
CA GLN A 128 5.49 14.60 -1.04
C GLN A 128 6.67 14.56 -0.08
N PHE A 129 6.44 14.12 1.17
CA PHE A 129 7.52 13.95 2.14
C PHE A 129 8.57 12.91 1.69
N LEU A 130 8.16 11.82 1.04
CA LEU A 130 9.11 10.86 0.44
C LEU A 130 9.97 11.52 -0.63
N PHE A 131 9.38 12.32 -1.52
CA PHE A 131 10.09 12.97 -2.62
C PHE A 131 10.95 14.16 -2.21
N ASP A 132 10.58 14.84 -1.12
CA ASP A 132 11.39 15.90 -0.52
C ASP A 132 12.56 15.32 0.29
N SER A 133 12.56 14.01 0.57
CA SER A 133 13.65 13.30 1.24
C SER A 133 14.74 12.87 0.26
N VAL A 134 15.86 12.37 0.80
CA VAL A 134 16.95 11.77 0.01
C VAL A 134 16.79 10.25 -0.17
N LEU A 135 15.72 9.65 0.36
CA LEU A 135 15.47 8.21 0.24
C LEU A 135 14.93 7.90 -1.17
N PRO A 136 15.59 7.02 -1.95
CA PRO A 136 15.05 6.61 -3.25
C PRO A 136 13.69 5.94 -3.06
N GLY A 137 12.71 6.33 -3.87
CA GLY A 137 11.36 5.79 -3.72
C GLY A 137 10.38 6.22 -4.79
N CYS A 138 9.19 5.63 -4.75
CA CYS A 138 8.08 5.98 -5.63
C CYS A 138 6.74 5.92 -4.91
N GLY A 139 5.79 6.71 -5.40
CA GLY A 139 4.39 6.60 -5.03
C GLY A 139 3.63 5.82 -6.09
N ILE A 140 2.90 4.77 -5.71
CA ILE A 140 1.96 4.07 -6.58
C ILE A 140 0.56 4.59 -6.30
N MET A 141 -0.14 5.06 -7.33
CA MET A 141 -1.51 5.54 -7.24
C MET A 141 -2.43 4.45 -7.77
N LEU A 142 -3.13 3.79 -6.86
CA LEU A 142 -4.05 2.72 -7.23
C LEU A 142 -5.44 3.29 -7.51
N PRO A 143 -6.12 2.80 -8.55
CA PRO A 143 -7.50 3.18 -8.82
C PRO A 143 -8.44 2.51 -7.82
N PHE A 144 -9.73 2.80 -7.98
CA PHE A 144 -10.81 2.09 -7.30
C PHE A 144 -10.67 0.56 -7.54
N PHE A 145 -10.74 -0.21 -6.46
CA PHE A 145 -10.63 -1.67 -6.51
C PHE A 145 -11.92 -2.30 -7.03
N MET A 146 -11.80 -3.32 -7.88
CA MET A 146 -12.95 -4.01 -8.45
C MET A 146 -13.72 -4.77 -7.35
N GLU A 147 -13.01 -5.24 -6.33
CA GLU A 147 -13.56 -5.89 -5.14
C GLU A 147 -14.56 -4.98 -4.40
N ASN A 148 -14.36 -3.66 -4.44
CA ASN A 148 -15.30 -2.72 -3.81
C ASN A 148 -16.70 -2.81 -4.41
N PHE A 149 -16.85 -3.18 -5.69
CA PHE A 149 -18.18 -3.39 -6.27
C PHE A 149 -18.97 -4.50 -5.58
N LEU A 150 -18.25 -5.52 -5.11
CA LEU A 150 -18.81 -6.66 -4.40
C LEU A 150 -19.02 -6.32 -2.93
N ASP A 151 -17.99 -5.77 -2.29
CA ASP A 151 -17.95 -5.57 -0.84
C ASP A 151 -18.83 -4.40 -0.36
N MET A 152 -19.00 -3.37 -1.19
CA MET A 152 -19.81 -2.20 -0.86
C MET A 152 -21.27 -2.32 -1.33
N GLY A 153 -21.65 -3.48 -1.89
CA GLY A 153 -23.00 -3.74 -2.38
C GLY A 153 -23.40 -2.84 -3.56
N TRP A 154 -22.44 -2.42 -4.38
CA TRP A 154 -22.69 -1.59 -5.56
C TRP A 154 -23.19 -2.43 -6.74
N ILE A 155 -22.92 -3.73 -6.75
CA ILE A 155 -23.56 -4.71 -7.63
C ILE A 155 -24.67 -5.40 -6.84
N GLN A 156 -25.92 -5.26 -7.30
CA GLN A 156 -27.08 -5.92 -6.69
C GLN A 156 -27.86 -6.67 -7.76
N LYS A 157 -28.28 -7.90 -7.46
CA LYS A 157 -29.12 -8.68 -8.36
C LYS A 157 -30.59 -8.49 -7.96
N GLY A 158 -31.39 -7.94 -8.89
CA GLY A 158 -32.83 -7.83 -8.77
C GLY A 158 -33.52 -9.19 -8.87
N GLU A 159 -34.76 -9.25 -8.37
CA GLU A 159 -35.60 -10.47 -8.41
C GLU A 159 -35.96 -10.89 -9.85
N ASP A 160 -35.94 -9.95 -10.78
CA ASP A 160 -36.15 -10.14 -12.23
C ASP A 160 -34.90 -10.66 -12.97
N GLY A 161 -33.78 -10.83 -12.26
CA GLY A 161 -32.49 -11.23 -12.84
C GLY A 161 -31.69 -10.09 -13.45
N VAL A 162 -32.17 -8.85 -13.40
CA VAL A 162 -31.41 -7.65 -13.78
C VAL A 162 -30.34 -7.38 -12.72
N VAL A 163 -29.16 -6.93 -13.15
CA VAL A 163 -28.07 -6.55 -12.26
C VAL A 163 -27.94 -5.04 -12.25
N ASP A 164 -28.16 -4.44 -11.08
CA ASP A 164 -27.98 -3.02 -10.84
C ASP A 164 -26.53 -2.73 -10.46
N LEU A 165 -25.88 -1.86 -11.23
CA LEU A 165 -24.59 -1.27 -10.90
C LEU A 165 -24.80 0.16 -10.41
N LYS A 166 -24.68 0.37 -9.10
CA LYS A 166 -24.76 1.69 -8.47
C LYS A 166 -23.41 2.39 -8.57
N PHE A 167 -23.38 3.48 -9.33
CA PHE A 167 -22.24 4.37 -9.43
C PHE A 167 -22.67 5.79 -9.05
N ILE A 168 -21.94 6.42 -8.14
CA ILE A 168 -22.08 7.86 -7.95
C ILE A 168 -21.32 8.52 -9.11
N ARG A 169 -22.07 8.98 -10.12
CA ARG A 169 -21.53 9.70 -11.27
C ARG A 169 -22.13 11.09 -11.28
N VAL A 170 -21.28 12.11 -11.41
CA VAL A 170 -21.75 13.46 -11.72
C VAL A 170 -22.21 13.40 -13.20
N PRO A 171 -23.36 13.96 -13.60
CA PRO A 171 -23.88 13.79 -14.96
C PRO A 171 -22.89 14.12 -16.09
N GLU A 172 -21.96 15.03 -15.82
CA GLU A 172 -20.92 15.50 -16.74
C GLU A 172 -19.63 14.67 -16.69
N THR A 173 -19.49 13.71 -15.76
CA THR A 173 -18.31 12.85 -15.66
C THR A 173 -18.19 12.04 -16.94
N LYS A 174 -17.23 12.37 -17.81
CA LYS A 174 -16.89 11.53 -18.96
C LYS A 174 -16.13 10.32 -18.43
N SER A 175 -16.59 9.12 -18.79
CA SER A 175 -15.72 7.96 -18.78
C SER A 175 -14.71 8.25 -19.88
N SER A 176 -13.48 8.61 -19.52
CA SER A 176 -12.45 8.75 -20.54
C SER A 176 -12.40 7.42 -21.29
N GLU A 177 -12.38 7.47 -22.63
CA GLU A 177 -11.85 6.33 -23.37
C GLU A 177 -10.48 6.01 -22.77
N TYR A 178 -10.10 4.73 -22.77
CA TYR A 178 -8.84 4.26 -22.16
C TYR A 178 -7.65 4.74 -23.02
N GLU A 179 -7.51 6.05 -23.21
CA GLU A 179 -6.46 6.70 -23.96
C GLU A 179 -5.31 6.96 -22.99
N ASN A 180 -4.42 5.96 -22.92
CA ASN A 180 -3.09 6.06 -22.33
C ASN A 180 -3.08 6.49 -20.85
N PRO A 181 -3.09 5.55 -19.88
CA PRO A 181 -3.00 5.93 -18.48
C PRO A 181 -1.72 6.74 -18.30
N GLN A 182 -1.83 7.98 -17.81
CA GLN A 182 -0.69 8.58 -17.13
C GLN A 182 -0.18 7.52 -16.15
N SER A 183 1.13 7.27 -16.19
CA SER A 183 1.77 6.23 -15.40
C SER A 183 1.19 6.26 -13.98
N PRO A 184 0.66 5.14 -13.44
CA PRO A 184 0.15 5.10 -12.07
C PRO A 184 1.28 5.33 -11.05
N PHE A 185 2.52 5.40 -11.52
CA PHE A 185 3.71 5.73 -10.75
C PHE A 185 3.95 7.24 -10.79
N LEU A 186 3.98 7.87 -9.62
CA LEU A 186 4.68 9.13 -9.43
C LEU A 186 6.16 8.90 -9.80
N PRO A 187 6.87 9.92 -10.35
CA PRO A 187 8.25 9.76 -10.78
C PRO A 187 9.11 9.18 -9.65
N CYS A 188 9.80 8.07 -9.93
CA CYS A 188 10.74 7.48 -8.98
C CYS A 188 11.93 8.42 -8.80
N THR A 189 12.33 8.66 -7.56
CA THR A 189 13.60 9.34 -7.27
C THR A 189 14.75 8.34 -7.40
N SER A 190 15.86 8.79 -8.02
CA SER A 190 17.07 8.00 -8.25
C SER A 190 18.04 8.07 -7.09
#